data_AF-A0A7X6STU6-F1
#
_entry.id   AF-A0A7X6STU6-F1
#
_cell.length_a   1.000
_cell.length_b   1.000
_cell.length_c   1.000
_cell.angle_alpha   90.00
_cell.angle_beta   90.00
_cell.angle_gamma   90.00
#
_symmetry.space_group_name_H-M   'P 1'
#
loop_
_entity.id
_entity.type
_entity.pdbx_description
1 polymer ?
#
loop_
_entity_poly.entity_id
_entity_poly.type
_entity_poly.pdbx_seq_one_letter_code
_entity_poly.pdbx_strand_id
1 'polypeptide(L)' 'MEKITFRENENSRTETMVIRVSEEIYSDIIEISRRTSLPVYAVADRLISFALEHTEWEKDPSESQ' A
#
# COMPACT_ATOMS: atom_id res chain seq x y z
N MET A 1 12.82 1.56 -8.81
CA MET A 1 12.04 1.64 -7.55
C MET A 1 10.99 2.70 -7.79
N GLU A 2 9.74 2.28 -7.92
CA GLU A 2 8.65 3.14 -8.36
C GLU A 2 7.90 3.73 -7.16
N LYS A 3 7.31 4.91 -7.34
CA LYS A 3 6.59 5.63 -6.29
C LYS A 3 5.12 5.72 -6.63
N ILE A 4 4.26 5.27 -5.71
CA ILE A 4 2.83 5.55 -5.77
C ILE A 4 2.54 6.59 -4.69
N THR A 5 1.93 7.70 -5.10
CA THR A 5 1.57 8.80 -4.20
C THR A 5 0.06 8.89 -4.16
N PHE A 6 -0.50 8.97 -2.96
CA PHE A 6 -1.93 9.21 -2.77
C PHE A 6 -2.16 10.21 -1.65
N ARG A 7 -3.35 10.80 -1.71
CA ARG A 7 -3.75 11.96 -0.93
C ARG A 7 -5.07 11.62 -0.28
N GLU A 8 -5.05 11.31 1.01
CA GLU A 8 -6.27 11.10 1.78
C GLU A 8 -6.74 12.41 2.39
N ASN A 9 -8.05 12.58 2.48
CA ASN A 9 -8.68 13.78 2.98
C ASN A 9 -9.73 13.41 4.02
N GLU A 10 -9.29 12.84 5.14
CA GLU A 10 -10.13 12.75 6.33
C GLU A 10 -10.04 14.07 7.10
N ASN A 11 -11.15 14.79 7.16
CA ASN A 11 -11.39 15.92 8.09
C ASN A 11 -10.41 17.11 8.07
N SER A 12 -9.96 17.57 6.89
CA SER A 12 -9.16 18.80 6.69
C SER A 12 -7.66 18.72 7.01
N ARG A 13 -7.11 17.53 7.29
CA ARG A 13 -5.66 17.29 7.18
C ARG A 13 -5.43 16.42 5.96
N THR A 14 -4.82 17.03 4.95
CA THR A 14 -4.45 16.31 3.75
C THR A 14 -3.12 15.59 3.98
N GLU A 15 -3.18 14.32 4.37
CA GLU A 15 -1.99 13.49 4.50
C GLU A 15 -1.64 12.89 3.14
N THR A 16 -0.42 13.16 2.69
CA THR A 16 0.11 12.59 1.45
C THR A 16 0.95 11.40 1.83
N MET A 17 0.46 10.21 1.49
CA MET A 17 1.19 8.96 1.69
C MET A 17 1.93 8.60 0.40
N VAL A 18 3.23 8.34 0.55
CA VAL A 18 4.10 7.92 -0.55
C VAL A 18 4.62 6.54 -0.22
N ILE A 19 4.21 5.55 -1.00
CA ILE A 19 4.75 4.20 -0.90
C ILE A 19 5.79 3.99 -2.00
N ARG A 20 6.87 3.30 -1.64
CA ARG A 20 7.91 2.87 -2.58
C ARG A 20 7.75 1.38 -2.79
N VAL A 21 7.61 0.97 -4.04
CA VAL A 21 7.44 -0.42 -4.42
C VAL A 21 8.51 -0.81 -5.44
N SER A 22 8.77 -2.11 -5.56
CA SER A 22 9.56 -2.62 -6.69
C SER A 22 8.81 -2.37 -8.01
N GLU A 23 9.54 -2.38 -9.11
CA GLU A 23 8.96 -2.19 -10.45
C GLU A 23 7.98 -3.31 -10.82
N GLU A 24 8.24 -4.53 -10.37
CA GLU A 24 7.36 -5.68 -10.53
C GLU A 24 6.00 -5.44 -9.84
N ILE A 25 6.01 -5.09 -8.55
CA ILE A 25 4.80 -4.80 -7.79
C ILE A 25 4.05 -3.60 -8.37
N TYR A 26 4.77 -2.57 -8.83
CA TYR A 26 4.15 -1.44 -9.51
C TYR A 26 3.40 -1.88 -10.78
N SER A 27 4.02 -2.72 -11.60
CA SER A 27 3.43 -3.22 -12.84
C SER A 27 2.16 -4.03 -12.56
N ASP A 28 2.17 -4.88 -11.54
CA ASP A 28 1.00 -5.66 -11.11
C ASP A 28 -0.15 -4.76 -10.66
N ILE A 29 0.15 -3.73 -9.86
CA ILE A 29 -0.87 -2.74 -9.42
C ILE A 29 -1.51 -2.05 -10.63
N ILE A 30 -0.71 -1.66 -11.63
CA ILE A 30 -1.22 -1.04 -12.86
C ILE A 30 -2.08 -2.02 -13.67
N GLU A 31 -1.68 -3.28 -13.79
CA GLU A 31 -2.48 -4.30 -14.49
C GLU A 31 -3.82 -4.52 -13.80
N ILE A 32 -3.81 -4.71 -12.47
CA ILE A 32 -5.03 -4.92 -11.67
C ILE A 32 -5.95 -3.69 -11.77
N SER A 33 -5.39 -2.48 -11.69
CA SER A 33 -6.15 -1.24 -11.87
C SER A 33 -6.87 -1.22 -13.22
N ARG A 34 -6.19 -1.57 -14.32
CA ARG A 34 -6.80 -1.66 -15.67
C ARG A 34 -7.91 -2.70 -15.73
N ARG A 35 -7.68 -3.89 -15.16
CA ARG A 35 -8.63 -5.01 -15.20
C ARG A 35 -9.89 -4.75 -14.36
N THR A 36 -9.75 -4.02 -13.26
CA THR A 36 -10.84 -3.77 -12.31
C THR A 36 -11.48 -2.39 -12.48
N SER A 37 -10.92 -1.54 -13.34
CA SER A 37 -11.29 -0.12 -13.47
C SER A 37 -11.21 0.66 -12.14
N LEU A 38 -10.45 0.15 -11.17
CA LEU A 38 -10.20 0.83 -9.92
C LEU A 38 -9.01 1.78 -10.07
N PRO A 39 -9.01 2.94 -9.39
CA PRO A 39 -7.84 3.80 -9.34
C PRO A 39 -6.62 3.06 -8.77
N VAL A 40 -5.44 3.39 -9.28
CA VAL A 40 -4.14 2.82 -8.85
C VAL A 40 -3.98 2.89 -7.32
N TYR A 41 -4.34 4.01 -6.70
CA TYR A 41 -4.25 4.16 -5.25
C TYR A 41 -5.17 3.20 -4.49
N ALA A 42 -6.37 2.92 -4.99
CA ALA A 42 -7.32 2.03 -4.31
C ALA A 42 -6.87 0.56 -4.40
N VAL A 43 -6.19 0.19 -5.48
CA VAL A 43 -5.56 -1.13 -5.61
C VAL A 43 -4.37 -1.24 -4.66
N ALA A 44 -3.51 -0.23 -4.61
CA ALA A 44 -2.36 -0.20 -3.71
C ALA A 44 -2.77 -0.24 -2.23
N ASP A 45 -3.79 0.53 -1.85
CA ASP A 45 -4.33 0.59 -0.49
C ASP A 45 -4.88 -0.76 -0.01
N ARG A 46 -5.62 -1.46 -0.88
CA ARG A 46 -6.12 -2.81 -0.59
C ARG A 46 -5.00 -3.83 -0.43
N LEU A 47 -3.96 -3.76 -1.26
CA LEU A 47 -2.80 -4.66 -1.15
C LEU A 47 -2.04 -4.42 0.15
N ILE A 48 -1.88 -3.17 0.56
CA ILE A 48 -1.24 -2.81 1.84
C ILE A 48 -2.08 -3.29 3.02
N SER A 49 -3.39 -3.03 3.00
CA SER A 49 -4.31 -3.48 4.05
C SER A 49 -4.28 -5.00 4.18
N PHE A 50 -4.36 -5.72 3.06
CA PHE A 50 -4.24 -7.17 3.03
C PHE A 50 -2.90 -7.65 3.59
N ALA A 51 -1.79 -7.01 3.19
CA ALA A 51 -0.48 -7.34 3.73
C ALA A 51 -0.41 -7.10 5.25
N LEU A 52 -0.99 -6.02 5.77
CA LEU A 52 -1.01 -5.72 7.21
C LEU A 52 -1.88 -6.70 8.01
N GLU A 53 -2.99 -7.17 7.45
CA GLU A 53 -3.87 -8.16 8.07
C GLU A 53 -3.28 -9.57 8.06
N HIS A 54 -2.49 -9.91 7.03
CA HIS A 54 -1.94 -11.24 6.82
C HIS A 54 -0.45 -11.39 7.15
N THR A 55 0.24 -10.29 7.39
CA THR A 55 1.56 -10.32 8.02
C THR A 55 1.33 -10.28 9.51
N GLU A 56 1.38 -11.45 10.16
CA GLU A 56 1.73 -11.45 11.58
C GLU A 56 3.03 -10.68 11.67
N TRP A 57 3.00 -9.48 12.26
CA TRP A 57 4.23 -8.81 12.64
C TRP A 57 4.96 -9.84 13.49
N GLU A 58 6.04 -10.42 12.97
CA GLU A 58 6.97 -11.16 13.79
C GLU A 58 7.40 -10.15 14.85
N LYS A 59 6.74 -10.18 16.01
CA LYS A 59 7.22 -9.51 17.20
C LYS A 59 8.60 -10.09 17.37
N ASP A 60 9.60 -9.25 17.17
CA ASP A 60 10.97 -9.62 17.44
C ASP A 60 10.97 -10.29 18.83
N PRO A 61 11.32 -11.59 18.94
CA PRO A 61 11.30 -12.29 20.22
C PRO A 61 12.26 -11.64 21.25
N SER A 62 13.05 -10.65 20.83
CA SER A 62 13.90 -9.80 21.67
C SER A 62 13.14 -8.82 22.58
N GLU A 63 11.83 -8.57 22.37
CA GLU A 63 11.05 -7.67 23.26
C GLU A 63 10.41 -8.37 24.46
N SER A 64 10.65 -9.67 24.66
CA SER A 64 10.31 -10.38 25.90
C SER A 64 11.57 -10.61 26.75
N GLN A 65 12.12 -9.52 27.32
CA GLN A 65 13.05 -9.58 28.45
C GLN A 65 12.33 -9.29 29.76
#